data_AF-A0A3D2F0A7-F1
#
_entry.id   AF-A0A3D2F0A7-F1
#
_cell.length_a   1.000
_cell.length_b   1.000
_cell.length_c   1.000
_cell.angle_alpha   90.00
_cell.angle_beta   90.00
_cell.angle_gamma   90.00
#
_symmetry.space_group_name_H-M   'P 1'
#
loop_
_entity.id
_entity.type
_entity.pdbx_description
1 polymer ?
#
loop_
_entity_poly.entity_id
_entity_poly.type
_entity_poly.pdbx_seq_one_letter_code
_entity_poly.pdbx_strand_id
1 'polypeptide(L)'
;MIKKLLSSGIFWMLIISASLFAIGIQKTPAAYGNAPNRYPILAACTRFEYELFRSTDFSKLGGKTAAKNAPSEVEDWKNTFHSTVSLVIDEYFTPAELQCSGSSYAQAFPPRPTLQKLASTLPSWRTLTWQLHNEGASSNWWGIFSGGSVDWTQVNYNSLYLSELDVGTVLLEYLRMYECALVERTLFLPTHTLDQESKREELISGNILPALERMIVAVIVWTDRETIIEELLIARRAINRTVTMLSGYNRFNVLNMELQCLQQASLDMRNGLALAADSTSCLPRIWNAKDPLRDYYKKKK
;
A
#
# COMPACT_ATOMS: atom_id res chain seq x y z
N MET A 1 -46.75 -48.14 -9.20
CA MET A 1 -45.67 -48.22 -10.22
C MET A 1 -44.37 -47.52 -9.80
N ILE A 2 -44.36 -46.62 -8.82
CA ILE A 2 -43.17 -45.83 -8.40
C ILE A 2 -42.18 -46.62 -7.52
N LYS A 3 -42.61 -47.70 -6.85
CA LYS A 3 -41.73 -48.49 -5.95
C LYS A 3 -40.66 -49.35 -6.65
N LYS A 4 -40.71 -49.53 -7.97
CA LYS A 4 -39.74 -50.36 -8.71
C LYS A 4 -38.51 -49.60 -9.24
N LEU A 5 -38.48 -48.26 -9.12
CA LEU A 5 -37.35 -47.44 -9.58
C LEU A 5 -36.25 -47.22 -8.52
N LEU A 6 -36.49 -47.59 -7.25
CA LEU A 6 -35.52 -47.44 -6.15
C LEU A 6 -34.55 -48.64 -5.98
N SER A 7 -34.69 -49.69 -6.80
CA SER A 7 -33.83 -50.89 -6.72
C SER A 7 -32.70 -50.92 -7.76
N SER A 8 -32.58 -49.88 -8.60
CA SER A 8 -31.55 -49.84 -9.64
C SER A 8 -30.34 -49.08 -9.12
N GLY A 9 -29.19 -49.75 -9.02
CA GLY A 9 -27.90 -49.19 -8.59
C GLY A 9 -27.43 -47.95 -9.37
N ILE A 10 -28.13 -47.61 -10.45
CA ILE A 10 -27.94 -46.37 -11.23
C ILE A 10 -28.18 -45.12 -10.37
N PHE A 11 -29.08 -45.16 -9.38
CA PHE A 11 -29.35 -44.00 -8.51
C PHE A 11 -28.18 -43.68 -7.57
N TRP A 12 -27.49 -44.70 -7.05
CA TRP A 12 -26.31 -44.51 -6.21
C TRP A 12 -25.08 -44.06 -7.01
N MET A 13 -24.94 -44.51 -8.26
CA MET A 13 -23.88 -44.03 -9.16
C MET A 13 -24.00 -42.53 -9.47
N LEU A 14 -25.22 -42.01 -9.64
CA LEU A 14 -25.45 -40.58 -9.88
C LEU A 14 -25.20 -39.70 -8.64
N ILE A 15 -25.49 -40.20 -7.44
CA ILE A 15 -25.19 -39.48 -6.19
C ILE A 15 -23.67 -39.45 -5.92
N ILE A 16 -22.95 -40.54 -6.23
CA ILE A 16 -21.48 -40.60 -6.08
C ILE A 16 -20.78 -39.72 -7.13
N SER A 17 -21.29 -39.66 -8.37
CA SER A 17 -20.70 -38.76 -9.38
C SER A 17 -20.95 -37.28 -9.06
N ALA A 18 -22.10 -36.93 -8.47
CA ALA A 18 -22.39 -35.56 -8.05
C ALA A 18 -21.54 -35.13 -6.83
N SER A 19 -21.19 -36.04 -5.93
CA SER A 19 -20.34 -35.75 -4.76
C SER A 19 -18.84 -35.69 -5.11
N LEU A 20 -18.37 -36.44 -6.12
CA LEU A 20 -16.99 -36.29 -6.62
C LEU A 20 -16.76 -35.00 -7.40
N PHE A 21 -17.80 -34.42 -8.01
CA PHE A 21 -17.67 -33.11 -8.68
C PHE A 21 -17.59 -31.94 -7.67
N ALA A 22 -18.11 -32.09 -6.45
CA ALA A 22 -18.04 -31.07 -5.40
C ALA A 22 -16.67 -30.98 -4.71
N ILE A 23 -15.83 -32.03 -4.80
CA ILE A 23 -14.47 -32.05 -4.22
C ILE A 23 -13.42 -31.60 -5.25
N GLY A 24 -13.81 -31.44 -6.52
CA GLY A 24 -12.96 -31.01 -7.63
C GLY A 24 -12.80 -29.51 -7.80
N ILE A 25 -13.29 -28.67 -6.88
CA ILE A 25 -12.84 -27.28 -6.79
C ILE A 25 -11.44 -27.33 -6.17
N GLN A 26 -10.46 -27.67 -7.00
CA GLN A 26 -9.08 -27.31 -6.75
C GLN A 26 -9.12 -25.83 -6.40
N LYS A 27 -8.85 -25.51 -5.12
CA LYS A 27 -8.36 -24.19 -4.75
C LYS A 27 -7.20 -23.96 -5.71
N THR A 28 -7.43 -23.16 -6.74
CA THR A 28 -6.33 -22.62 -7.50
C THR A 28 -5.43 -21.99 -6.45
N PRO A 29 -4.20 -22.48 -6.26
CA PRO A 29 -3.28 -21.75 -5.41
C PRO A 29 -3.27 -20.34 -5.99
N ALA A 30 -3.79 -19.37 -5.23
CA ALA A 30 -3.57 -17.96 -5.52
C ALA A 30 -2.09 -17.87 -5.85
N ALA A 31 -1.77 -17.42 -7.06
CA ALA A 31 -0.46 -17.51 -7.66
C ALA A 31 0.58 -16.83 -6.76
N TYR A 32 1.08 -17.57 -5.78
CA TYR A 32 2.23 -17.25 -4.97
C TYR A 32 3.44 -17.74 -5.76
N GLY A 33 3.71 -17.00 -6.83
CA GLY A 33 4.89 -17.15 -7.67
C GLY A 33 5.83 -15.99 -7.40
N ASN A 34 6.75 -16.22 -6.45
CA ASN A 34 8.11 -15.68 -6.36
C ASN A 34 8.34 -14.15 -6.24
N ALA A 35 9.15 -13.76 -5.25
CA ALA A 35 10.04 -12.60 -5.40
C ALA A 35 11.06 -12.94 -6.52
N PRO A 36 11.21 -12.11 -7.58
CA PRO A 36 12.05 -10.91 -7.51
C PRO A 36 11.54 -9.78 -8.44
N ASN A 37 10.32 -9.30 -8.22
CA ASN A 37 9.85 -8.06 -8.85
C ASN A 37 9.74 -7.00 -7.75
N ARG A 38 10.62 -6.01 -7.81
CA ARG A 38 10.75 -4.90 -6.85
C ARG A 38 9.47 -4.04 -6.73
N TYR A 39 8.47 -4.32 -7.56
CA TYR A 39 7.19 -3.64 -7.57
C TYR A 39 6.09 -4.70 -7.70
N PRO A 40 5.08 -4.69 -6.81
CA PRO A 40 3.95 -5.60 -6.89
C PRO A 40 3.25 -5.43 -8.24
N ILE A 41 2.98 -6.54 -8.93
CA ILE A 41 2.13 -6.53 -10.11
C ILE A 41 0.75 -6.09 -9.62
N LEU A 42 0.29 -4.98 -10.18
CA LEU A 42 -1.00 -4.35 -9.92
C LEU A 42 -2.15 -5.40 -9.96
N ALA A 43 -2.63 -5.88 -8.80
CA ALA A 43 -3.69 -6.91 -8.67
C ALA A 43 -5.08 -6.44 -9.13
N ALA A 44 -5.88 -7.28 -9.79
CA ALA A 44 -7.18 -6.89 -10.36
C ALA A 44 -8.15 -6.26 -9.33
N CYS A 45 -8.95 -5.29 -9.77
CA CYS A 45 -9.93 -4.59 -8.93
C CYS A 45 -10.96 -5.57 -8.34
N THR A 46 -10.93 -5.84 -7.04
CA THR A 46 -12.07 -6.49 -6.36
C THR A 46 -12.41 -5.76 -5.06
N ARG A 47 -13.68 -5.36 -4.89
CA ARG A 47 -14.19 -4.63 -3.71
C ARG A 47 -14.06 -5.37 -2.38
N PHE A 48 -14.04 -6.69 -2.42
CA PHE A 48 -14.10 -7.51 -1.20
C PHE A 48 -12.78 -7.59 -0.44
N GLU A 49 -11.70 -7.05 -0.99
CA GLU A 49 -10.37 -7.21 -0.39
C GLU A 49 -9.99 -6.09 0.59
N TYR A 50 -10.63 -4.90 0.56
CA TYR A 50 -10.09 -3.72 1.28
C TYR A 50 -11.07 -3.00 2.21
N GLU A 51 -10.61 -2.80 3.45
CA GLU A 51 -11.36 -2.16 4.55
C GLU A 51 -11.75 -0.70 4.26
N LEU A 52 -10.96 0.03 3.46
CA LEU A 52 -11.25 1.42 3.08
C LEU A 52 -12.62 1.57 2.40
N PHE A 53 -13.00 0.59 1.58
CA PHE A 53 -14.30 0.54 0.90
C PHE A 53 -15.38 -0.17 1.73
N ARG A 54 -14.99 -0.86 2.81
CA ARG A 54 -15.90 -1.52 3.74
C ARG A 54 -16.48 -0.52 4.75
N SER A 55 -15.72 0.51 5.15
CA SER A 55 -16.24 1.59 6.01
C SER A 55 -17.22 2.52 5.29
N THR A 56 -17.21 2.55 3.95
CA THR A 56 -18.19 3.23 3.10
C THR A 56 -19.40 2.34 2.77
N ASP A 57 -19.79 1.49 3.73
CA ASP A 57 -20.88 0.50 3.63
C ASP A 57 -22.22 1.13 3.19
N PHE A 58 -22.56 0.92 1.92
CA PHE A 58 -23.77 1.38 1.22
C PHE A 58 -25.08 0.73 1.72
N SER A 59 -25.02 -0.16 2.70
CA SER A 59 -26.22 -0.78 3.29
C SER A 59 -27.04 0.18 4.16
N LYS A 60 -26.47 1.32 4.60
CA LYS A 60 -27.15 2.30 5.47
C LYS A 60 -28.08 3.29 4.74
N LEU A 61 -28.19 3.20 3.41
CA LEU A 61 -28.97 4.13 2.58
C LEU A 61 -30.49 3.81 2.47
N GLY A 62 -30.98 2.78 3.16
CA GLY A 62 -32.39 2.33 3.09
C GLY A 62 -33.43 3.21 3.81
N GLY A 63 -33.21 4.51 3.98
CA GLY A 63 -34.14 5.43 4.66
C GLY A 63 -34.68 6.54 3.76
N LYS A 64 -35.98 6.89 3.90
CA LYS A 64 -36.65 7.99 3.16
C LYS A 64 -35.95 9.36 3.27
N THR A 65 -35.10 9.56 4.26
CA THR A 65 -34.30 10.78 4.47
C THR A 65 -32.93 10.73 3.78
N ALA A 66 -32.40 9.54 3.45
CA ALA A 66 -31.11 9.38 2.78
C ALA A 66 -31.17 9.84 1.32
N ALA A 67 -32.28 9.60 0.62
CA ALA A 67 -32.47 10.07 -0.76
C ALA A 67 -32.57 11.60 -0.90
N LYS A 68 -32.93 12.32 0.18
CA LYS A 68 -33.04 13.79 0.19
C LYS A 68 -31.77 14.51 0.64
N ASN A 69 -30.94 13.84 1.44
CA ASN A 69 -29.71 14.38 2.02
C ASN A 69 -28.45 13.72 1.45
N ALA A 70 -28.54 13.12 0.27
CA ALA A 70 -27.39 12.62 -0.48
C ALA A 70 -26.89 13.66 -1.51
N PRO A 71 -26.42 14.87 -1.13
CA PRO A 71 -25.23 15.40 -1.79
C PRO A 71 -24.11 14.37 -1.63
N SER A 72 -24.06 13.50 -2.63
CA SER A 72 -22.89 12.98 -3.30
C SER A 72 -21.81 12.31 -2.43
N GLU A 73 -22.04 11.04 -2.08
CA GLU A 73 -20.95 10.15 -1.63
C GLU A 73 -19.77 10.15 -2.61
N VAL A 74 -20.03 10.37 -3.91
CA VAL A 74 -19.01 10.53 -4.94
C VAL A 74 -18.19 11.80 -4.72
N GLU A 75 -18.81 12.90 -4.28
CA GLU A 75 -18.14 14.16 -3.95
C GLU A 75 -17.29 13.98 -2.69
N ASP A 76 -17.78 13.26 -1.68
CA ASP A 76 -16.98 12.92 -0.50
C ASP A 76 -15.78 12.05 -0.86
N TRP A 77 -15.95 11.09 -1.77
CA TRP A 77 -14.86 10.27 -2.29
C TRP A 77 -13.84 11.11 -3.03
N LYS A 78 -14.30 12.01 -3.90
CA LYS A 78 -13.48 12.98 -4.62
C LYS A 78 -12.67 13.83 -3.63
N ASN A 79 -13.35 14.44 -2.67
CA ASN A 79 -12.73 15.30 -1.66
C ASN A 79 -11.70 14.52 -0.83
N THR A 80 -12.03 13.29 -0.41
CA THR A 80 -11.10 12.43 0.35
C THR A 80 -9.89 12.04 -0.49
N PHE A 81 -10.10 11.68 -1.75
CA PHE A 81 -9.04 11.31 -2.68
C PHE A 81 -8.07 12.48 -2.92
N HIS A 82 -8.58 13.62 -3.38
CA HIS A 82 -7.75 14.79 -3.69
C HIS A 82 -7.09 15.36 -2.44
N SER A 83 -7.79 15.44 -1.30
CA SER A 83 -7.18 15.90 -0.04
C SER A 83 -6.04 14.99 0.42
N THR A 84 -6.21 13.66 0.33
CA THR A 84 -5.16 12.71 0.69
C THR A 84 -3.94 12.83 -0.24
N VAL A 85 -4.17 12.95 -1.55
CA VAL A 85 -3.09 13.15 -2.53
C VAL A 85 -2.37 14.48 -2.28
N SER A 86 -3.10 15.57 -2.06
CA SER A 86 -2.53 16.87 -1.72
C SER A 86 -1.69 16.82 -0.46
N LEU A 87 -2.19 16.20 0.62
CA LEU A 87 -1.44 16.07 1.87
C LEU A 87 -0.11 15.33 1.69
N VAL A 88 -0.10 14.23 0.92
CA VAL A 88 1.13 13.47 0.65
C VAL A 88 2.11 14.29 -0.18
N ILE A 89 1.62 15.01 -1.19
CA ILE A 89 2.46 15.85 -2.06
C ILE A 89 3.03 17.04 -1.28
N ASP A 90 2.20 17.72 -0.49
CA ASP A 90 2.61 18.87 0.31
C ASP A 90 3.66 18.45 1.33
N GLU A 91 3.46 17.32 2.02
CA GLU A 91 4.46 16.81 2.95
C GLU A 91 5.77 16.48 2.23
N TYR A 92 5.70 15.79 1.08
CA TYR A 92 6.88 15.40 0.29
C TYR A 92 7.74 16.60 -0.19
N PHE A 93 7.13 17.75 -0.48
CA PHE A 93 7.87 18.96 -0.88
C PHE A 93 8.46 19.76 0.29
N THR A 94 8.11 19.46 1.54
CA THR A 94 8.77 20.12 2.67
C THR A 94 10.21 19.61 2.79
N PRO A 95 11.22 20.45 3.08
CA PRO A 95 12.61 19.99 3.17
C PRO A 95 12.79 18.93 4.27
N ALA A 96 13.32 17.76 3.93
CA ALA A 96 13.70 16.74 4.92
C ALA A 96 15.11 17.00 5.47
N GLU A 97 15.34 16.63 6.72
CA GLU A 97 16.69 16.63 7.30
C GLU A 97 17.52 15.51 6.69
N LEU A 98 18.66 15.87 6.11
CA LEU A 98 19.50 14.94 5.36
C LEU A 98 20.37 14.10 6.30
N GLN A 99 20.32 12.77 6.16
CA GLN A 99 21.21 11.86 6.90
C GLN A 99 22.28 11.27 5.97
N CYS A 100 23.50 11.81 6.03
CA CYS A 100 24.65 11.30 5.26
C CYS A 100 25.26 10.00 5.80
N SER A 101 24.72 9.47 6.91
CA SER A 101 25.21 8.24 7.55
C SER A 101 24.56 6.96 7.04
N GLY A 102 23.57 7.06 6.14
CA GLY A 102 22.84 5.90 5.64
C GLY A 102 23.69 5.01 4.74
N SER A 103 23.63 3.68 4.93
CA SER A 103 24.29 2.73 4.03
C SER A 103 23.51 2.48 2.73
N SER A 104 22.32 3.08 2.60
CA SER A 104 21.44 2.95 1.43
C SER A 104 20.53 4.17 1.26
N TYR A 105 20.08 4.43 0.04
CA TYR A 105 19.12 5.52 -0.24
C TYR A 105 17.79 5.37 0.51
N ALA A 106 17.34 4.15 0.77
CA ALA A 106 16.09 3.92 1.52
C ALA A 106 16.20 4.44 2.96
N GLN A 107 17.37 4.33 3.58
CA GLN A 107 17.63 4.90 4.90
C GLN A 107 17.87 6.41 4.85
N ALA A 108 18.47 6.91 3.76
CA ALA A 108 18.69 8.35 3.57
C ALA A 108 17.39 9.13 3.34
N PHE A 109 16.37 8.46 2.77
CA PHE A 109 15.04 9.02 2.50
C PHE A 109 13.96 8.19 3.23
N PRO A 110 13.88 8.30 4.56
CA PRO A 110 12.87 7.59 5.33
C PRO A 110 11.46 8.04 4.91
N PRO A 111 10.48 7.13 4.88
CA PRO A 111 9.14 7.47 4.46
C PRO A 111 8.48 8.37 5.49
N ARG A 112 7.78 9.39 5.00
CA ARG A 112 7.03 10.31 5.85
C ARG A 112 5.79 9.66 6.45
N PRO A 113 5.28 10.15 7.60
CA PRO A 113 4.10 9.58 8.24
C PRO A 113 2.85 9.59 7.36
N THR A 114 2.61 10.60 6.52
CA THR A 114 1.42 10.56 5.64
C THR A 114 1.56 9.52 4.54
N LEU A 115 2.75 9.41 3.93
CA LEU A 115 3.05 8.41 2.91
C LEU A 115 2.97 7.00 3.51
N GLN A 116 3.52 6.80 4.70
CA GLN A 116 3.47 5.52 5.41
C GLN A 116 2.04 5.16 5.78
N LYS A 117 1.24 6.12 6.26
CA LYS A 117 -0.19 5.92 6.54
C LYS A 117 -0.94 5.53 5.27
N LEU A 118 -0.73 6.23 4.16
CA LEU A 118 -1.35 5.88 2.88
C LEU A 118 -0.92 4.50 2.40
N ALA A 119 0.39 4.22 2.37
CA ALA A 119 0.89 2.91 1.97
C ALA A 119 0.31 1.77 2.84
N SER A 120 0.11 2.00 4.14
CA SER A 120 -0.48 0.99 5.03
C SER A 120 -1.94 0.63 4.73
N THR A 121 -2.67 1.51 4.04
CA THR A 121 -4.04 1.23 3.58
C THR A 121 -4.06 0.51 2.23
N LEU A 122 -2.95 0.55 1.49
CA LEU A 122 -2.87 -0.04 0.16
C LEU A 122 -2.53 -1.54 0.21
N PRO A 123 -3.17 -2.36 -0.64
CA PRO A 123 -3.02 -3.81 -0.66
C PRO A 123 -1.60 -4.28 -0.91
N SER A 124 -1.01 -3.71 -1.95
CA SER A 124 0.27 -4.12 -2.49
C SER A 124 1.42 -3.73 -1.56
N TRP A 125 1.15 -2.77 -0.70
CA TRP A 125 2.01 -2.27 0.37
C TRP A 125 1.64 -2.82 1.75
N ARG A 126 0.55 -3.57 1.87
CA ARG A 126 0.18 -4.36 3.05
C ARG A 126 0.55 -5.82 2.77
N THR A 127 1.84 -6.16 2.65
CA THR A 127 2.20 -7.59 2.64
C THR A 127 1.88 -8.16 4.03
N LEU A 128 0.74 -8.83 4.09
CA LEU A 128 0.48 -9.83 5.10
C LEU A 128 1.39 -11.01 4.77
N THR A 129 2.67 -10.93 5.17
CA THR A 129 3.47 -12.15 5.20
C THR A 129 2.95 -12.97 6.36
N TRP A 130 2.26 -14.06 6.03
CA TRP A 130 1.92 -15.09 7.01
C TRP A 130 3.25 -15.74 7.44
N GLN A 131 3.93 -15.18 8.42
CA GLN A 131 5.02 -15.89 9.06
C GLN A 131 4.37 -16.97 9.91
N LEU A 132 4.47 -18.24 9.47
CA LEU A 132 4.27 -19.36 10.37
C LEU A 132 5.36 -19.22 11.43
N HIS A 133 4.97 -18.76 12.62
CA HIS A 133 5.84 -18.78 13.77
C HIS A 133 5.99 -20.23 14.21
N ASN A 134 6.93 -20.95 13.59
CA ASN A 134 7.38 -22.26 14.06
C ASN A 134 8.34 -22.03 15.24
N GLU A 135 7.84 -21.41 16.31
CA GLU A 135 8.55 -21.42 17.58
C GLU A 135 8.54 -22.85 18.12
N GLY A 136 9.60 -23.60 17.85
CA GLY A 136 9.78 -24.94 18.41
C GLY A 136 9.24 -26.08 17.56
N ALA A 137 9.51 -26.09 16.25
CA ALA A 137 9.52 -27.35 15.49
C ALA A 137 10.64 -28.26 16.04
N SER A 138 10.39 -28.90 17.17
CA SER A 138 11.03 -30.17 17.49
C SER A 138 10.79 -31.08 16.28
N SER A 139 11.79 -31.85 15.87
CA SER A 139 11.84 -32.66 14.65
C SER A 139 10.79 -33.77 14.53
N ASN A 140 9.73 -33.73 15.33
CA ASN A 140 8.70 -34.74 15.42
C ASN A 140 7.50 -34.33 14.56
N TRP A 141 7.43 -34.93 13.37
CA TRP A 141 6.36 -34.76 12.37
C TRP A 141 4.92 -34.89 12.91
N TRP A 142 4.74 -35.54 14.07
CA TRP A 142 3.44 -35.74 14.70
C TRP A 142 2.87 -34.50 15.44
N GLY A 143 3.69 -33.48 15.73
CA GLY A 143 3.24 -32.26 16.42
C GLY A 143 2.33 -31.35 15.61
N ILE A 144 2.24 -31.56 14.29
CA ILE A 144 1.38 -30.77 13.38
C ILE A 144 -0.11 -31.04 13.62
N PHE A 145 -0.46 -32.22 14.15
CA PHE A 145 -1.85 -32.60 14.41
C PHE A 145 -2.33 -32.30 15.83
N SER A 146 -1.42 -31.93 16.74
CA SER A 146 -1.76 -31.66 18.15
C SER A 146 -2.06 -30.18 18.38
N GLY A 147 -3.13 -29.66 17.78
CA GLY A 147 -3.89 -28.50 18.26
C GLY A 147 -3.09 -27.26 18.71
N GLY A 148 -1.94 -26.98 18.11
CA GLY A 148 -1.14 -25.79 18.42
C GLY A 148 -1.92 -24.54 18.03
N SER A 149 -2.15 -23.64 18.99
CA SER A 149 -2.73 -22.33 18.73
C SER A 149 -1.80 -21.57 17.80
N VAL A 150 -2.20 -21.40 16.55
CA VAL A 150 -1.50 -20.52 15.61
C VAL A 150 -1.75 -19.09 16.07
N ASP A 151 -0.73 -18.46 16.65
CA ASP A 151 -0.80 -17.04 17.00
C ASP A 151 -0.58 -16.19 15.74
N TRP A 152 -1.67 -15.63 15.22
CA TRP A 152 -1.68 -14.80 14.02
C TRP A 152 -1.26 -13.37 14.36
N THR A 153 0.01 -13.16 14.71
CA THR A 153 0.51 -11.81 14.91
C THR A 153 0.80 -11.16 13.55
N GLN A 154 0.08 -10.07 13.27
CA GLN A 154 0.19 -9.31 12.03
C GLN A 154 1.46 -8.46 12.06
N VAL A 155 2.60 -9.04 11.67
CA VAL A 155 3.84 -8.27 11.58
C VAL A 155 3.88 -7.52 10.25
N ASN A 156 3.82 -6.20 10.32
CA ASN A 156 3.76 -5.31 9.16
C ASN A 156 5.18 -5.03 8.64
N TYR A 157 5.75 -5.95 7.85
CA TYR A 157 7.14 -5.85 7.37
C TYR A 157 7.35 -4.82 6.24
N ASN A 158 6.28 -4.33 5.61
CA ASN A 158 6.42 -3.45 4.45
C ASN A 158 6.81 -2.01 4.79
N SER A 159 6.65 -1.56 6.05
CA SER A 159 7.20 -0.26 6.43
C SER A 159 8.73 -0.25 6.43
N LEU A 160 9.40 -1.41 6.38
CA LEU A 160 10.85 -1.51 6.44
C LEU A 160 11.53 -1.17 5.09
N TYR A 161 10.81 -1.28 3.97
CA TYR A 161 11.34 -1.04 2.63
C TYR A 161 10.71 0.14 1.89
N LEU A 162 9.70 0.78 2.48
CA LEU A 162 9.10 1.98 1.89
C LEU A 162 10.09 3.14 2.01
N SER A 163 10.52 3.70 0.88
CA SER A 163 11.30 4.94 0.86
C SER A 163 10.42 6.10 0.40
N GLU A 164 10.79 7.32 0.75
CA GLU A 164 10.17 8.54 0.19
C GLU A 164 10.25 8.56 -1.35
N LEU A 165 11.27 7.91 -1.93
CA LEU A 165 11.43 7.75 -3.38
C LEU A 165 10.29 6.96 -4.05
N ASP A 166 9.58 6.14 -3.28
CA ASP A 166 8.47 5.31 -3.77
C ASP A 166 7.12 6.06 -3.81
N VAL A 167 7.09 7.36 -3.47
CA VAL A 167 5.87 8.19 -3.47
C VAL A 167 5.06 8.07 -4.77
N GLY A 168 5.74 8.05 -5.92
CA GLY A 168 5.08 7.93 -7.22
C GLY A 168 4.34 6.61 -7.39
N THR A 169 4.95 5.50 -6.95
CA THR A 169 4.37 4.16 -7.03
C THR A 169 3.17 4.03 -6.09
N VAL A 170 3.28 4.57 -4.86
CA VAL A 170 2.19 4.59 -3.87
C VAL A 170 0.99 5.41 -4.40
N LEU A 171 1.23 6.59 -4.99
CA LEU A 171 0.16 7.41 -5.55
C LEU A 171 -0.52 6.77 -6.77
N LEU A 172 0.22 6.06 -7.62
CA LEU A 172 -0.36 5.32 -8.75
C LEU A 172 -1.24 4.16 -8.29
N GLU A 173 -0.85 3.46 -7.23
CA GLU A 173 -1.66 2.41 -6.61
C GLU A 173 -2.92 2.98 -5.97
N TYR A 174 -2.81 4.13 -5.30
CA TYR A 174 -3.96 4.82 -4.73
C TYR A 174 -4.94 5.31 -5.82
N LEU A 175 -4.43 5.92 -6.90
CA LEU A 175 -5.25 6.27 -8.07
C LEU A 175 -5.97 5.05 -8.61
N ARG A 176 -5.25 3.93 -8.76
CA ARG A 176 -5.83 2.71 -9.30
C ARG A 176 -6.98 2.20 -8.44
N MET A 177 -6.82 2.16 -7.12
CA MET A 177 -7.90 1.77 -6.21
C MET A 177 -9.11 2.71 -6.31
N TYR A 178 -8.85 4.01 -6.42
CA TYR A 178 -9.90 5.00 -6.58
C TYR A 178 -10.66 4.83 -7.91
N GLU A 179 -9.96 4.64 -9.03
CA GLU A 179 -10.57 4.36 -10.34
C GLU A 179 -11.39 3.07 -10.31
N CYS A 180 -10.87 2.01 -9.68
CA CYS A 180 -11.60 0.75 -9.49
C CYS A 180 -12.93 1.00 -8.77
N ALA A 181 -12.92 1.77 -7.67
CA ALA A 181 -14.11 2.05 -6.88
C ALA A 181 -15.15 2.87 -7.65
N LEU A 182 -14.70 3.86 -8.42
CA LEU A 182 -15.56 4.66 -9.30
C LEU A 182 -16.20 3.81 -10.40
N VAL A 183 -15.40 3.01 -11.11
CA VAL A 183 -15.91 2.11 -12.18
C VAL A 183 -16.90 1.12 -11.59
N GLU A 184 -16.58 0.52 -10.45
CA GLU A 184 -17.49 -0.40 -9.77
C GLU A 184 -18.81 0.28 -9.41
N ARG A 185 -18.76 1.48 -8.84
CA ARG A 185 -19.96 2.26 -8.53
C ARG A 185 -20.81 2.45 -9.79
N THR A 186 -20.22 2.81 -10.94
CA THR A 186 -20.98 2.96 -12.19
C THR A 186 -21.67 1.68 -12.67
N LEU A 187 -21.05 0.52 -12.45
CA LEU A 187 -21.59 -0.77 -12.88
C LEU A 187 -22.71 -1.27 -11.96
N PHE A 188 -22.57 -1.06 -10.65
CA PHE A 188 -23.55 -1.53 -9.66
C PHE A 188 -24.60 -0.49 -9.26
N LEU A 189 -24.46 0.77 -9.71
CA LEU A 189 -25.44 1.84 -9.52
C LEU A 189 -26.87 1.40 -9.92
N PRO A 190 -27.11 0.80 -11.09
CA PRO A 190 -28.46 0.37 -11.49
C PRO A 190 -28.99 -0.82 -10.68
N THR A 191 -28.14 -1.79 -10.34
CA THR A 191 -28.58 -3.02 -9.66
C THR A 191 -28.86 -2.79 -8.19
N HIS A 192 -28.02 -2.00 -7.49
CA HIS A 192 -28.26 -1.65 -6.10
C HIS A 192 -29.49 -0.76 -5.92
N THR A 193 -29.70 0.20 -6.82
CA THR A 193 -30.89 1.06 -6.78
C THR A 193 -32.16 0.25 -7.06
N LEU A 194 -32.16 -0.63 -8.07
CA LEU A 194 -33.31 -1.48 -8.36
C LEU A 194 -33.62 -2.49 -7.24
N ASP A 195 -32.61 -3.11 -6.63
CA ASP A 195 -32.81 -4.04 -5.51
C ASP A 195 -33.34 -3.32 -4.26
N GLN A 196 -32.85 -2.12 -3.96
CA GLN A 196 -33.34 -1.29 -2.86
C GLN A 196 -34.79 -0.83 -3.09
N GLU A 197 -35.11 -0.37 -4.31
CA GLU A 197 -36.46 0.04 -4.68
C GLU A 197 -37.43 -1.15 -4.70
N SER A 198 -37.00 -2.32 -5.19
CA SER A 198 -37.82 -3.55 -5.15
C SER A 198 -38.18 -3.94 -3.72
N LYS A 199 -37.21 -3.96 -2.81
CA LYS A 199 -37.45 -4.26 -1.38
C LYS A 199 -38.34 -3.22 -0.71
N ARG A 200 -38.25 -1.96 -1.14
CA ARG A 200 -39.10 -0.86 -0.65
C ARG A 200 -40.54 -0.99 -1.17
N GLU A 201 -40.72 -1.34 -2.43
CA GLU A 201 -42.04 -1.56 -3.04
C GLU A 201 -42.78 -2.74 -2.38
N GLU A 202 -42.06 -3.82 -2.03
CA GLU A 202 -42.63 -4.94 -1.26
C GLU A 202 -43.15 -4.51 0.12
N LEU A 203 -42.51 -3.54 0.77
CA LEU A 203 -42.90 -3.04 2.10
C LEU A 203 -44.04 -2.00 2.08
N ILE A 204 -44.28 -1.34 0.94
CA ILE A 204 -45.21 -0.20 0.82
C ILE A 204 -46.47 -0.58 0.02
N SER A 205 -46.68 -1.86 -0.30
CA SER A 205 -47.77 -2.37 -1.16
C SER A 205 -49.13 -1.69 -0.88
N GLY A 206 -49.53 -0.76 -1.75
CA GLY A 206 -50.82 -0.07 -1.66
C GLY A 206 -50.93 1.28 -2.39
N ASN A 207 -49.82 1.99 -2.67
CA ASN A 207 -49.90 3.36 -3.24
C ASN A 207 -49.38 3.50 -4.68
N ILE A 208 -50.11 4.30 -5.47
CA ILE A 208 -49.99 4.56 -6.92
C ILE A 208 -48.85 5.55 -7.28
N LEU A 209 -47.97 5.87 -6.34
CA LEU A 209 -46.86 6.82 -6.57
C LEU A 209 -45.46 6.21 -6.93
N PRO A 210 -45.29 4.96 -7.43
CA PRO A 210 -43.96 4.42 -7.71
C PRO A 210 -43.30 5.04 -8.96
N ALA A 211 -44.08 5.60 -9.89
CA ALA A 211 -43.53 6.14 -11.14
C ALA A 211 -42.66 7.40 -10.94
N LEU A 212 -43.06 8.30 -10.03
CA LEU A 212 -42.31 9.53 -9.76
C LEU A 212 -41.03 9.25 -8.96
N GLU A 213 -41.08 8.34 -7.98
CA GLU A 213 -39.89 7.92 -7.22
C GLU A 213 -38.85 7.26 -8.14
N ARG A 214 -39.27 6.35 -9.03
CA ARG A 214 -38.39 5.74 -10.04
C ARG A 214 -37.76 6.78 -10.98
N MET A 215 -38.50 7.83 -11.36
CA MET A 215 -37.98 8.91 -12.20
C MET A 215 -36.90 9.72 -11.47
N ILE A 216 -37.11 10.06 -10.19
CA ILE A 216 -36.14 10.79 -9.37
C ILE A 216 -34.85 9.97 -9.20
N VAL A 217 -34.97 8.68 -8.87
CA VAL A 217 -33.81 7.78 -8.74
C VAL A 217 -33.06 7.67 -10.06
N ALA A 218 -33.76 7.55 -11.19
CA ALA A 218 -33.12 7.51 -12.50
C ALA A 218 -32.32 8.80 -12.77
N VAL A 219 -32.88 9.98 -12.49
CA VAL A 219 -32.17 11.26 -12.66
C VAL A 219 -30.90 11.31 -11.80
N ILE A 220 -30.97 10.89 -10.53
CA ILE A 220 -29.80 10.85 -9.63
C ILE A 220 -28.73 9.89 -10.17
N VAL A 221 -29.12 8.70 -10.64
CA VAL A 221 -28.18 7.73 -11.23
C VAL A 221 -27.50 8.30 -12.48
N TRP A 222 -28.23 9.05 -13.31
CA TRP A 222 -27.68 9.72 -14.48
C TRP A 222 -26.67 10.81 -14.11
N THR A 223 -27.00 11.67 -13.12
CA THR A 223 -26.09 12.73 -12.66
C THR A 223 -24.84 12.17 -11.99
N ASP A 224 -24.97 11.13 -11.17
CA ASP A 224 -23.83 10.44 -10.55
C ASP A 224 -22.93 9.83 -11.62
N ARG A 225 -23.51 9.27 -12.69
CA ARG A 225 -22.72 8.68 -13.77
C ARG A 225 -21.91 9.72 -14.54
N GLU A 226 -22.49 10.87 -14.82
CA GLU A 226 -21.78 11.97 -15.52
C GLU A 226 -20.62 12.48 -14.67
N THR A 227 -20.86 12.77 -13.39
CA THR A 227 -19.82 13.21 -12.45
C THR A 227 -18.69 12.19 -12.30
N ILE A 228 -18.99 10.88 -12.23
CA ILE A 228 -17.97 9.83 -12.15
C ILE A 228 -17.11 9.80 -13.43
N ILE A 229 -17.71 9.92 -14.61
CA ILE A 229 -16.97 9.91 -15.88
C ILE A 229 -16.03 11.11 -15.97
N GLU A 230 -16.51 12.31 -15.62
CA GLU A 230 -15.68 13.51 -15.57
C GLU A 230 -14.52 13.36 -14.59
N GLU A 231 -14.79 12.84 -13.40
CA GLU A 231 -13.79 12.65 -12.35
C GLU A 231 -12.70 11.64 -12.77
N LEU A 232 -13.07 10.53 -13.43
CA LEU A 232 -12.09 9.58 -13.96
C LEU A 232 -11.13 10.22 -14.98
N LEU A 233 -11.63 11.14 -15.81
CA LEU A 233 -10.81 11.85 -16.79
C LEU A 233 -9.88 12.87 -16.12
N ILE A 234 -10.37 13.57 -15.09
CA ILE A 234 -9.62 14.59 -14.36
C ILE A 234 -8.54 13.94 -13.48
N ALA A 235 -8.89 12.96 -12.66
CA ALA A 235 -8.01 12.31 -11.70
C ALA A 235 -6.79 11.69 -12.37
N ARG A 236 -6.98 10.93 -13.47
CA ARG A 236 -5.89 10.30 -14.21
C ARG A 236 -4.93 11.32 -14.80
N ARG A 237 -5.45 12.41 -15.37
CA ARG A 237 -4.62 13.46 -15.95
C ARG A 237 -3.84 14.23 -14.88
N ALA A 238 -4.51 14.58 -13.78
CA ALA A 238 -3.89 15.26 -12.66
C ALA A 238 -2.74 14.43 -12.09
N ILE A 239 -2.98 13.16 -11.79
CA ILE A 239 -1.96 12.31 -11.18
C ILE A 239 -0.80 12.01 -12.12
N ASN A 240 -1.05 11.75 -13.41
CA ASN A 240 0.06 11.58 -14.36
C ASN A 240 0.99 12.80 -14.42
N ARG A 241 0.43 14.02 -14.34
CA ARG A 241 1.22 15.25 -14.26
C ARG A 241 2.02 15.32 -12.95
N THR A 242 1.37 15.04 -11.82
CA THR A 242 2.05 15.04 -10.51
C THR A 242 3.16 14.00 -10.45
N VAL A 243 2.93 12.76 -10.88
CA VAL A 243 3.94 11.68 -10.88
C VAL A 243 5.11 12.02 -11.80
N THR A 244 4.85 12.66 -12.95
CA THR A 244 5.92 13.13 -13.84
C THR A 244 6.78 14.19 -13.16
N MET A 245 6.15 15.16 -12.48
CA MET A 245 6.86 16.20 -11.72
C MET A 245 7.63 15.62 -10.53
N LEU A 246 7.01 14.73 -9.77
CA LEU A 246 7.61 14.00 -8.64
C LEU A 246 8.78 13.15 -9.09
N SER A 247 8.70 12.50 -10.25
CA SER A 247 9.83 11.75 -10.81
C SER A 247 11.02 12.64 -11.14
N GLY A 248 10.78 13.87 -11.60
CA GLY A 248 11.83 14.86 -11.80
C GLY A 248 12.47 15.25 -10.47
N TYR A 249 11.64 15.63 -9.50
CA TYR A 249 12.08 16.05 -8.17
C TYR A 249 12.81 14.95 -7.39
N ASN A 250 12.33 13.70 -7.44
CA ASN A 250 13.01 12.53 -6.86
C ASN A 250 14.46 12.42 -7.33
N ARG A 251 14.71 12.59 -8.64
CA ARG A 251 16.08 12.54 -9.20
C ARG A 251 16.92 13.71 -8.70
N PHE A 252 16.35 14.90 -8.60
CA PHE A 252 17.05 16.07 -8.06
C PHE A 252 17.35 15.92 -6.57
N ASN A 253 16.46 15.34 -5.78
CA ASN A 253 16.67 15.12 -4.35
C ASN A 253 17.83 14.17 -4.07
N VAL A 254 17.94 13.08 -4.83
CA VAL A 254 19.07 12.16 -4.71
C VAL A 254 20.39 12.87 -5.04
N LEU A 255 20.44 13.65 -6.13
CA LEU A 255 21.63 14.42 -6.49
C LEU A 255 21.97 15.50 -5.46
N ASN A 256 20.97 16.22 -4.95
CA ASN A 256 21.15 17.23 -3.92
C ASN A 256 21.69 16.62 -2.62
N MET A 257 21.18 15.45 -2.23
CA MET A 257 21.69 14.69 -1.09
C MET A 257 23.16 14.32 -1.27
N GLU A 258 23.52 13.75 -2.41
CA GLU A 258 24.91 13.38 -2.70
C GLU A 258 25.85 14.59 -2.67
N LEU A 259 25.43 15.73 -3.23
CA LEU A 259 26.20 16.96 -3.20
C LEU A 259 26.41 17.48 -1.76
N GLN A 260 25.36 17.47 -0.94
CA GLN A 260 25.45 17.89 0.46
C GLN A 260 26.36 16.94 1.27
N CYS A 261 26.26 15.63 1.05
CA CYS A 261 27.12 14.66 1.74
C CYS A 261 28.58 14.73 1.27
N LEU A 262 28.83 14.98 -0.02
CA LEU A 262 30.18 15.23 -0.54
C LEU A 262 30.77 16.53 0.04
N GLN A 263 29.94 17.57 0.16
CA GLN A 263 30.37 18.82 0.81
C GLN A 263 30.74 18.57 2.28
N GLN A 264 29.91 17.84 3.03
CA GLN A 264 30.21 17.47 4.41
C GLN A 264 31.50 16.64 4.52
N ALA A 265 31.65 15.61 3.69
CA ALA A 265 32.86 14.79 3.65
C ALA A 265 34.10 15.63 3.32
N SER A 266 33.98 16.63 2.44
CA SER A 266 35.09 17.53 2.12
C SER A 266 35.51 18.41 3.30
N LEU A 267 34.55 18.83 4.15
CA LEU A 267 34.83 19.57 5.38
C LEU A 267 35.50 18.66 6.40
N ASP A 268 35.02 17.43 6.55
CA ASP A 268 35.59 16.45 7.47
C ASP A 268 37.02 16.06 7.07
N MET A 269 37.32 15.93 5.78
CA MET A 269 38.69 15.71 5.30
C MET A 269 39.61 16.89 5.63
N ARG A 270 39.14 18.13 5.46
CA ARG A 270 39.93 19.32 5.82
C ARG A 270 40.20 19.38 7.32
N ASN A 271 39.19 19.07 8.14
CA ASN A 271 39.34 19.00 9.58
C ASN A 271 40.31 17.89 10.01
N GLY A 272 40.24 16.71 9.38
CA GLY A 272 41.16 15.60 9.62
C GLY A 272 42.60 15.92 9.22
N LEU A 273 42.81 16.58 8.09
CA LEU A 273 44.14 17.03 7.65
C LEU A 273 44.71 18.14 8.54
N ALA A 274 43.88 19.06 9.02
CA ALA A 274 44.29 20.08 9.98
C ALA A 274 44.72 19.44 11.31
N LEU A 275 43.92 18.51 11.85
CA LEU A 275 44.25 17.76 13.06
C LEU A 275 45.53 16.93 12.89
N ALA A 276 45.69 16.29 11.74
CA ALA A 276 46.91 15.55 11.40
C ALA A 276 48.12 16.49 11.36
N ALA A 277 48.01 17.65 10.71
CA ALA A 277 49.07 18.66 10.66
C ALA A 277 49.48 19.11 12.08
N ASP A 278 48.51 19.42 12.94
CA ASP A 278 48.76 19.81 14.33
C ASP A 278 49.45 18.69 15.12
N SER A 279 48.98 17.44 14.98
CA SER A 279 49.60 16.29 15.65
C SER A 279 51.04 16.05 15.16
N THR A 280 51.31 16.26 13.87
CA THR A 280 52.66 16.12 13.30
C THR A 280 53.60 17.25 13.73
N SER A 281 53.07 18.43 14.06
CA SER A 281 53.86 19.53 14.62
C SER A 281 54.34 19.24 16.06
N CYS A 282 53.56 18.46 16.82
CA CYS A 282 53.90 18.07 18.19
C CYS A 282 54.75 16.80 18.28
N LEU A 283 54.87 16.02 17.20
CA LEU A 283 55.78 14.88 17.18
C LEU A 283 57.23 15.41 17.29
N PRO A 284 58.03 14.92 18.26
CA PRO A 284 59.43 15.33 18.36
C PRO A 284 60.07 15.01 17.01
N ARG A 285 60.72 16.01 16.38
CA ARG A 285 61.47 15.81 15.14
C ARG A 285 62.40 14.61 15.33
N ILE A 286 62.00 13.44 14.84
CA ILE A 286 62.77 12.20 14.95
C ILE A 286 64.16 12.37 14.27
N TRP A 287 64.27 13.32 13.36
CA TRP A 287 65.53 13.74 12.76
C TRP A 287 66.51 14.44 13.73
N ASN A 288 66.04 14.96 14.86
CA ASN A 288 66.89 15.51 15.93
C ASN A 288 67.29 14.46 16.99
N ALA A 289 66.82 13.22 16.89
CA ALA A 289 67.22 12.14 17.81
C ALA A 289 68.63 11.59 17.53
N LYS A 290 69.30 12.02 16.46
CA LYS A 290 70.70 11.66 16.18
C LYS A 290 71.73 12.53 16.93
N ASP A 291 71.39 13.74 17.36
CA ASP A 291 72.34 14.64 18.03
C ASP A 291 72.57 14.43 19.55
N PRO A 292 71.70 13.80 20.37
CA PRO A 292 72.02 13.61 21.79
C PRO A 292 73.11 12.54 22.05
N LEU A 293 73.47 11.73 21.06
CA LEU A 293 74.58 10.75 21.18
C LEU A 293 75.95 11.30 20.76
N ARG A 294 76.02 12.52 20.19
CA ARG A 294 77.28 13.09 19.69
C ARG A 294 78.19 13.65 20.80
N ASP A 295 77.66 13.84 22.02
CA ASP A 295 78.41 14.45 23.13
C ASP A 295 79.00 13.47 24.16
N TYR A 296 78.87 12.15 23.99
CA TYR A 296 79.44 11.20 24.97
C TYR A 296 80.96 10.96 24.86
N TYR A 297 81.65 11.47 23.82
CA TYR A 297 83.07 11.13 23.59
C TYR A 297 84.09 12.19 24.02
N LYS A 298 83.71 13.29 24.65
CA LYS A 298 84.65 14.29 25.19
C LYS A 298 84.79 14.20 26.71
N LYS A 299 85.49 13.16 27.20
CA LYS A 299 86.26 13.21 28.46
C LYS A 299 87.11 11.95 28.64
N LYS A 300 88.32 11.96 28.08
CA LYS A 300 89.49 11.41 28.77
C LYS A 300 90.66 12.38 28.57
N LYS A 301 91.26 12.72 29.70
CA LYS A 301 92.47 13.52 29.90
C LYS A 301 93.63 13.02 29.05
#